data_AF-A0A1I7KKB8-F1
#
_entry.id   AF-A0A1I7KKB8-F1
#
_cell.length_a   1.000
_cell.length_b   1.000
_cell.length_c   1.000
_cell.angle_alpha   90.00
_cell.angle_beta   90.00
_cell.angle_gamma   90.00
#
_symmetry.space_group_name_H-M   'P 1'
#
loop_
_entity.id
_entity.type
_entity.pdbx_description
1 polymer ?
#
loop_
_entity_poly.entity_id
_entity_poly.type
_entity_poly.pdbx_seq_one_letter_code
_entity_poly.pdbx_strand_id
1 'polypeptide(L)' 'MAKEIKFSEDARRAMLRGVDALADAVKVTLGPKGRNVVLEK' A
#
# COMPACT_ATOMS: atom_id res chain seq x y z
N MET A 1 -3.14 23.59 12.16
CA MET A 1 -2.45 22.28 12.30
C MET A 1 -1.01 22.44 11.81
N ALA A 2 -0.04 21.94 12.58
CA ALA A 2 1.34 21.90 12.14
C ALA A 2 1.58 20.68 11.22
N LYS A 3 2.58 20.78 10.33
CA LYS A 3 2.98 19.67 9.46
C LYS A 3 4.02 18.80 10.18
N GLU A 4 3.93 17.50 9.99
CA GLU A 4 4.98 16.56 10.39
C GLU A 4 5.93 16.37 9.20
N ILE A 5 7.23 16.50 9.43
CA ILE A 5 8.26 16.29 8.39
C ILE A 5 9.14 15.11 8.82
N LYS A 6 9.13 14.04 8.02
CA LYS A 6 9.94 12.83 8.22
C LYS A 6 11.09 12.80 7.22
N PHE A 7 12.23 12.29 7.65
CA PHE A 7 13.45 12.25 6.83
C PHE A 7 13.98 10.83 6.69
N SER A 8 14.84 10.67 5.69
CA SER A 8 15.69 9.48 5.52
C SER A 8 14.93 8.15 5.63
N GLU A 9 15.29 7.36 6.62
CA GLU A 9 14.87 5.96 6.77
C GLU A 9 13.42 5.87 7.21
N ASP A 10 13.01 6.71 8.18
CA ASP A 10 11.64 6.77 8.68
C ASP A 10 10.64 7.12 7.57
N ALA A 11 11.00 8.08 6.71
CA ALA A 11 10.17 8.45 5.56
C ALA A 11 10.05 7.28 4.56
N ARG A 12 11.17 6.62 4.24
CA ARG A 12 11.17 5.48 3.30
C ARG A 12 10.41 4.28 3.84
N ARG A 13 10.56 3.93 5.12
CA ARG A 13 9.78 2.85 5.75
C ARG A 13 8.29 3.15 5.75
N ALA A 14 7.91 4.39 6.02
CA ALA A 14 6.51 4.80 5.99
C ALA A 14 5.91 4.64 4.59
N MET A 15 6.63 5.07 3.55
CA MET A 15 6.20 4.88 2.16
C MET A 15 6.14 3.40 1.77
N LEU A 16 7.18 2.63 2.11
CA LEU A 16 7.26 1.20 1.77
C LEU A 16 6.06 0.44 2.32
N ARG A 17 5.68 0.66 3.58
CA ARG A 17 4.48 0.03 4.17
C ARG A 17 3.20 0.34 3.38
N GLY A 18 3.03 1.57 2.91
CA GLY A 18 1.87 1.96 2.11
C GLY A 18 1.89 1.31 0.72
N VAL A 19 3.06 1.24 0.09
CA VAL A 19 3.24 0.58 -1.20
C VAL A 19 2.96 -0.92 -1.08
N ASP A 20 3.49 -1.58 -0.04
CA ASP A 20 3.27 -3.00 0.22
C ASP A 20 1.78 -3.29 0.44
N ALA A 21 1.09 -2.49 1.25
CA ALA A 21 -0.34 -2.65 1.49
C ALA A 21 -1.15 -2.55 0.19
N LEU A 22 -0.83 -1.58 -0.68
CA LEU A 22 -1.48 -1.43 -1.98
C LEU A 22 -1.14 -2.61 -2.91
N ALA A 23 0.14 -2.96 -3.01
CA ALA A 23 0.61 -4.01 -3.89
C ALA A 23 0.01 -5.36 -3.50
N ASP A 24 -0.08 -5.66 -2.21
CA ASP A 24 -0.67 -6.89 -1.70
C ASP A 24 -2.17 -7.00 -2.04
N ALA A 25 -2.91 -5.90 -1.93
CA ALA A 25 -4.32 -5.86 -2.29
C ALA A 25 -4.54 -6.03 -3.80
N VAL A 26 -3.66 -5.48 -4.65
CA VAL A 26 -3.84 -5.49 -6.11
C VAL A 26 -3.28 -6.76 -6.75
N LYS A 27 -2.10 -7.23 -6.31
CA LYS A 27 -1.36 -8.32 -6.97
C LYS A 27 -2.15 -9.63 -7.03
N VAL A 28 -3.05 -9.87 -6.08
CA VAL A 28 -3.91 -11.06 -6.04
C VAL A 28 -4.90 -11.13 -7.20
N THR A 29 -5.15 -10.00 -7.88
CA THR A 29 -6.10 -9.90 -9.01
C THR A 29 -5.45 -10.13 -10.38
N LEU A 30 -4.13 -10.27 -10.44
CA LEU A 30 -3.39 -10.32 -11.71
C LEU A 30 -3.43 -11.69 -12.40
N GLY A 31 -3.57 -11.66 -13.73
CA GLY A 31 -3.52 -12.82 -14.60
C GLY A 31 -4.84 -13.58 -14.75
N PRO A 32 -4.89 -14.60 -15.63
CA PRO A 32 -6.12 -15.35 -15.94
C PRO A 32 -6.67 -16.17 -14.75
N LYS A 33 -5.94 -16.23 -13.63
CA LYS A 33 -6.33 -16.89 -12.37
C LYS A 33 -6.37 -15.92 -11.17
N GLY A 34 -6.49 -14.62 -11.43
CA GLY A 34 -6.66 -13.62 -10.38
C GLY A 34 -7.88 -13.90 -9.49
N ARG A 35 -7.78 -13.52 -8.21
CA ARG A 35 -8.84 -13.65 -7.21
C ARG A 35 -9.58 -12.34 -7.02
N ASN A 36 -10.81 -12.41 -6.51
CA ASN A 36 -11.61 -11.23 -6.19
C ASN A 36 -11.18 -10.60 -4.87
N VAL A 37 -11.28 -9.28 -4.80
CA VAL A 37 -11.12 -8.48 -3.58
C VAL A 37 -12.48 -7.85 -3.26
N VAL A 38 -12.91 -7.91 -2.01
CA VAL A 38 -14.18 -7.35 -1.56
C VAL A 38 -13.94 -5.93 -1.03
N LEU A 39 -14.73 -4.97 -1.51
CA LEU A 39 -14.71 -3.59 -1.04
C LEU A 39 -15.99 -3.32 -0.23
N GLU A 40 -15.84 -2.80 0.98
CA GLU A 40 -16.97 -2.35 1.81
C GLU A 40 -17.64 -1.13 1.15
N LYS A 41 -18.96 -0.98 1.37
CA LYS A 41 -19.80 0.04 0.73
C LYS A 41 -20.15 1.18 1.68
#